data_AF-A0A8S3D6J3-F1
#
_entry.id   AF-A0A8S3D6J3-F1
#
_cell.length_a   1.000
_cell.length_b   1.000
_cell.length_c   1.000
_cell.angle_alpha   90.00
_cell.angle_beta   90.00
_cell.angle_gamma   90.00
#
_symmetry.space_group_name_H-M   'P 1'
#
loop_
_entity.id
_entity.type
_entity.pdbx_description
1 polymer ?
#
loop_
_entity_poly.entity_id
_entity_poly.type
_entity_poly.pdbx_seq_one_letter_code
_entity_poly.pdbx_strand_id
1 'polypeptide(L)' 'GDRIDQMFVSYLTNSSQYIPQCQYGLTSSSLNFRQSGTTTTYTASDMCEGKANTWGPQAFIDTGYMHTILLEDLRSSTTY' A
#
# COMPACT_ATOMS: atom_id res chain seq x y z
N GLY A 1 -5.92 15.11 -13.19
CA GLY A 1 -5.09 15.00 -14.40
C GLY A 1 -3.85 14.24 -14.00
N ASP A 2 -3.40 13.33 -14.85
CA ASP A 2 -2.27 12.45 -14.53
C ASP A 2 -1.01 13.28 -14.23
N ARG A 3 -0.33 12.93 -13.14
CA ARG A 3 0.87 13.60 -12.64
C ARG A 3 2.06 12.67 -12.90
N ILE A 4 3.02 13.15 -13.67
CA ILE A 4 4.24 12.38 -14.04
C ILE A 4 5.31 12.38 -12.94
N ASP A 5 5.07 13.13 -11.87
CA ASP A 5 5.93 13.34 -10.70
C ASP A 5 5.40 12.61 -9.46
N GLN A 6 4.67 11.52 -9.66
CA GLN A 6 4.04 10.75 -8.59
C GLN A 6 4.34 9.24 -8.71
N MET A 7 4.43 8.56 -7.56
CA MET A 7 4.59 7.11 -7.48
C MET A 7 3.81 6.55 -6.29
N PHE A 8 3.19 5.39 -6.46
CA PHE A 8 2.58 4.65 -5.36
C PHE A 8 3.56 3.62 -4.77
N VAL A 9 3.65 3.59 -3.45
CA VAL A 9 4.30 2.53 -2.69
C VAL A 9 3.22 1.73 -1.97
N SER A 10 3.16 0.43 -2.25
CA SER A 10 2.18 -0.47 -1.65
C SER A 10 2.84 -1.66 -0.98
N TYR A 11 2.35 -2.02 0.21
CA TYR A 11 2.82 -3.16 0.97
C TYR A 11 1.71 -3.76 1.83
N LEU A 12 1.92 -5.00 2.28
CA LEU A 12 0.98 -5.76 3.09
C LEU A 12 1.49 -5.91 4.52
N THR A 13 0.60 -5.78 5.49
CA THR A 13 0.86 -6.22 6.87
C THR A 13 -0.35 -6.97 7.42
N ASN A 14 -0.21 -7.55 8.61
CA ASN A 14 -1.31 -8.18 9.34
C ASN A 14 -1.99 -7.23 10.35
N SER A 15 -1.74 -5.91 10.29
CA SER A 15 -2.34 -4.94 11.21
C SER A 15 -2.61 -3.58 10.57
N SER A 16 -3.76 -2.98 10.90
CA SER A 16 -4.07 -1.58 10.56
C SER A 16 -4.01 -0.64 11.76
N GLN A 17 -3.36 -1.06 12.86
CA GLN A 17 -3.33 -0.26 14.09
C GLN A 17 -2.65 1.10 13.91
N TYR A 18 -1.70 1.21 12.98
CA TYR A 18 -0.93 2.43 12.72
C TYR A 18 -1.19 2.96 11.32
N ILE A 19 -1.10 4.29 11.18
CA ILE A 19 -1.12 4.95 9.87
C ILE A 19 0.13 4.49 9.10
N PRO A 20 -0.01 3.95 7.88
CA PRO A 20 1.14 3.52 7.10
C PRO A 20 2.00 4.72 6.70
N GLN A 21 3.32 4.55 6.76
CA GLN A 21 4.28 5.61 6.45
C GLN A 21 5.40 5.10 5.56
N CYS A 22 5.86 5.96 4.66
CA CYS A 22 7.04 5.74 3.83
C CYS A 22 8.01 6.88 4.08
N GLN A 23 9.25 6.54 4.42
CA GLN A 23 10.35 7.49 4.45
C GLN A 23 11.25 7.22 3.25
N TYR A 24 11.62 8.27 2.53
CA TYR A 24 12.40 8.18 1.30
C TYR A 24 13.34 9.39 1.17
N GLY A 25 14.31 9.32 0.27
CA GLY A 25 15.32 10.36 0.13
C GLY A 25 16.33 10.04 -0.95
N LEU A 26 17.15 11.02 -1.33
CA LEU A 26 18.12 10.85 -2.41
C LEU A 26 19.29 9.92 -2.04
N THR A 27 19.45 9.61 -0.75
CA THR A 27 20.45 8.67 -0.25
C THR A 27 19.85 7.77 0.83
N SER A 28 20.29 6.52 0.89
CA SER A 28 19.82 5.56 1.89
C SER A 28 20.15 5.95 3.33
N SER A 29 21.17 6.78 3.53
CA SER A 29 21.55 7.31 4.85
C SER A 29 20.76 8.55 5.27
N SER A 30 19.94 9.13 4.40
CA SER A 30 19.21 10.38 4.68
C SER A 30 17.82 10.39 4.03
N LEU A 31 16.88 9.71 4.68
CA LEU A 31 15.48 9.63 4.27
C LEU A 31 14.68 10.80 4.85
N ASN A 32 14.91 12.01 4.32
CA ASN A 32 14.36 13.24 4.89
C ASN A 32 12.89 13.48 4.50
N PHE A 33 12.37 12.79 3.49
CA PHE A 33 10.96 12.89 3.11
C PHE A 33 10.16 11.82 3.83
N ARG A 34 8.94 12.18 4.24
CA ARG A 34 7.99 11.25 4.86
C ARG A 34 6.61 11.49 4.28
N GLN A 35 5.96 10.41 3.86
CA GLN A 35 4.55 10.43 3.47
C GLN A 35 3.74 9.43 4.26
N SER A 36 2.49 9.80 4.55
CA SER A 36 1.49 8.92 5.15
C SER A 36 0.56 8.40 4.07
N GLY A 37 0.06 7.17 4.24
CA GLY A 37 -0.86 6.55 3.30
C GLY A 37 -2.18 6.18 3.93
N THR A 38 -2.93 5.39 3.16
CA THR A 38 -4.19 4.80 3.58
C THR A 38 -4.07 3.28 3.63
N THR A 39 -4.92 2.67 4.46
CA THR A 39 -5.03 1.22 4.57
C THR A 39 -6.39 0.80 4.04
N THR A 40 -6.41 -0.26 3.23
CA THR A 40 -7.62 -0.94 2.78
C THR A 40 -7.50 -2.42 3.09
N THR A 41 -8.64 -3.08 3.20
CA THR A 41 -8.73 -4.53 3.30
C THR A 41 -10.06 -4.95 2.69
N TYR A 42 -10.20 -6.24 2.40
CA TYR A 42 -11.47 -6.84 2.03
C TYR A 42 -11.53 -8.23 2.64
N THR A 43 -12.75 -8.71 2.79
CA THR A 43 -13.09 -9.96 3.44
C THR A 43 -13.82 -10.87 2.45
N ALA A 44 -14.06 -12.13 2.84
CA ALA A 44 -14.84 -13.04 2.03
C ALA A 44 -16.23 -12.46 1.67
N SER A 45 -16.85 -11.71 2.58
CA SER A 45 -18.17 -11.09 2.32
C SER A 45 -18.15 -9.97 1.28
N ASP A 46 -16.99 -9.40 0.96
CA ASP A 46 -16.85 -8.39 -0.10
C ASP A 46 -16.75 -9.04 -1.50
N MET A 47 -16.62 -10.36 -1.57
CA MET A 47 -16.52 -11.12 -2.80
C MET A 47 -17.89 -11.60 -3.28
N CYS A 48 -18.10 -11.66 -4.59
CA CYS A 48 -19.43 -11.91 -5.13
C CYS A 48 -19.88 -13.38 -5.02
N GLU A 49 -19.02 -14.35 -5.37
CA GLU A 49 -19.49 -15.71 -5.66
C GLU A 49 -18.47 -16.82 -5.35
N GLY A 50 -18.98 -18.05 -5.29
CA GLY A 50 -18.19 -19.29 -5.32
C GLY A 50 -17.20 -19.43 -4.16
N LYS A 51 -16.01 -19.95 -4.44
CA LYS A 51 -14.98 -20.15 -3.41
C LYS A 51 -14.44 -18.83 -2.82
N ALA A 52 -14.62 -17.71 -3.50
CA ALA A 52 -14.09 -16.42 -3.05
C ALA A 52 -14.89 -15.82 -1.89
N ASN A 53 -16.16 -16.20 -1.71
CA ASN A 53 -16.98 -15.70 -0.60
C ASN A 53 -17.02 -16.64 0.62
N THR A 54 -16.24 -17.73 0.59
CA THR A 54 -16.18 -18.75 1.64
C THR A 54 -14.79 -18.81 2.24
N TRP A 55 -14.66 -18.69 3.57
CA TRP A 55 -13.37 -18.81 4.26
C TRP A 55 -12.77 -20.22 4.14
N GLY A 56 -11.49 -20.32 3.79
CA GLY A 56 -10.76 -21.59 3.87
C GLY A 56 -9.42 -21.62 3.12
N PRO A 57 -8.52 -22.58 3.43
CA PRO A 57 -7.18 -22.64 2.85
C PRO A 57 -7.11 -22.84 1.33
N GLN A 58 -8.19 -23.30 0.71
CA GLN A 58 -8.34 -23.46 -0.74
C GLN A 58 -9.50 -22.60 -1.29
N ALA A 59 -9.96 -21.64 -0.49
CA ALA A 59 -11.06 -20.74 -0.76
C ALA A 59 -10.58 -19.31 -0.44
N PHE A 60 -11.37 -18.47 0.25
CA PHE A 60 -10.90 -17.16 0.69
C PHE A 60 -9.88 -17.28 1.83
N ILE A 61 -8.72 -16.65 1.63
CA ILE A 61 -7.64 -16.51 2.62
C ILE A 61 -7.55 -15.04 3.00
N ASP A 62 -7.43 -14.78 4.30
CA ASP A 62 -7.25 -13.42 4.83
C ASP A 62 -6.06 -12.73 4.15
N THR A 63 -6.32 -11.55 3.58
CA THR A 63 -5.31 -10.80 2.82
C THR A 63 -4.47 -9.87 3.69
N GLY A 64 -4.78 -9.77 4.99
CA GLY A 64 -4.27 -8.74 5.87
C GLY A 64 -4.76 -7.35 5.44
N TYR A 65 -3.85 -6.39 5.54
CA TYR A 65 -4.12 -4.98 5.30
C TYR A 65 -3.18 -4.44 4.21
N MET A 66 -3.78 -3.89 3.16
CA MET A 66 -3.09 -3.27 2.04
C MET A 66 -2.87 -1.78 2.32
N HIS A 67 -1.62 -1.40 2.47
CA HIS A 67 -1.24 -0.01 2.63
C HIS A 67 -0.86 0.57 1.28
N THR A 68 -1.30 1.78 0.99
CA THR A 68 -0.96 2.52 -0.24
C THR A 68 -0.58 3.94 0.12
N ILE A 69 0.60 4.36 -0.33
CA ILE A 69 1.17 5.67 -0.05
C ILE A 69 1.49 6.35 -1.38
N LEU A 70 1.03 7.59 -1.53
CA LEU A 70 1.36 8.43 -2.67
C LEU A 70 2.62 9.25 -2.34
N LEU A 71 3.68 9.06 -3.12
CA LEU A 71 4.81 9.96 -3.16
C LEU A 71 4.54 10.99 -4.26
N GLU A 72 4.73 12.27 -3.96
CA GLU A 72 4.43 13.40 -4.85
C GLU A 72 5.64 14.34 -4.99
N ASP A 73 5.57 15.25 -5.97
CA ASP A 73 6.60 16.22 -6.30
C ASP A 73 7.99 15.59 -6.57
N LEU A 74 8.00 14.40 -7.18
CA LEU A 74 9.22 13.67 -7.52
C LEU A 74 9.95 14.28 -8.73
N ARG A 75 11.27 14.37 -8.64
CA ARG A 75 12.10 14.80 -9.77
C ARG A 75 12.22 13.67 -10.79
N SER A 76 11.97 13.98 -12.06
CA SER A 76 12.19 13.04 -13.15
C SER A 76 13.63 12.51 -13.14
N SER A 77 13.81 11.26 -13.59
CA SER A 77 15.13 10.64 -13.79
C SER A 77 16.02 10.66 -12.53
N THR A 78 15.40 10.60 -11.34
CA THR A 78 16.09 10.69 -10.06
C THR A 78 15.82 9.42 -9.25
N THR A 79 16.88 8.86 -8.66
CA THR A 79 16.78 7.76 -7.70
C THR A 79 16.40 8.32 -6.32
N TYR A 80 15.40 7.70 -5.71
CA TYR A 80 14.88 7.98 -4.38
C TYR A 80 14.85 6.70 -3.53
#